data_AF-A0A7C5LAR5-F1
#
_entry.id   AF-A0A7C5LAR5-F1
#
_cell.length_a   1.000
_cell.length_b   1.000
_cell.length_c   1.000
_cell.angle_alpha   90.00
_cell.angle_beta   90.00
_cell.angle_gamma   90.00
#
_symmetry.space_group_name_H-M   'P 1'
#
loop_
_entity.id
_entity.type
_entity.pdbx_description
1 polymer ?
#
loop_
_entity_poly.entity_id
_entity_poly.type
_entity_poly.pdbx_seq_one_letter_code
_entity_poly.pdbx_strand_id
1 'polypeptide(L)'
;MNLNELKMKKIHELTKLAKELKIEGYSSMRKQELIFAIFQAQISQTSEKNGGNRGSGVLEVLPDGFGFLRAPDYNYLPGPDDIYVSPSQIRRFNLRTGDTVEGPVRAPKEGERYFALLKVDRVNFDKPEANKDRTLFSNLT
;
A
#
# COMPACT_ATOMS: atom_id res chain seq x y z
N MET A 1 2.48 5.27 11.49
CA MET A 1 3.70 4.76 10.83
C MET A 1 3.31 4.22 9.46
N ASN A 2 4.16 4.40 8.45
CA ASN A 2 3.91 3.96 7.08
C ASN A 2 4.30 2.47 6.92
N LEU A 3 3.60 1.73 6.06
CA LEU A 3 3.94 0.35 5.71
C LEU A 3 5.41 0.21 5.25
N ASN A 4 5.91 1.22 4.52
CA ASN A 4 7.30 1.24 4.06
C ASN A 4 8.32 1.32 5.22
N GLU A 5 7.99 2.01 6.31
CA GLU A 5 8.86 2.09 7.49
C GLU A 5 8.98 0.73 8.19
N LEU A 6 7.90 -0.06 8.24
CA LEU A 6 7.93 -1.40 8.83
C LEU A 6 8.75 -2.39 7.99
N LYS A 7 8.72 -2.27 6.65
CA LYS A 7 9.51 -3.13 5.75
C LYS A 7 11.02 -2.93 5.96
N MET A 8 11.43 -1.68 6.18
CA MET A 8 12.83 -1.26 6.40
C MET A 8 13.40 -1.76 7.73
N LYS A 9 12.56 -2.06 8.73
CA LYS A 9 13.01 -2.52 10.05
C LYS A 9 13.59 -3.93 10.02
N LYS A 10 14.55 -4.17 10.92
CA LYS A 10 15.14 -5.51 11.11
C LYS A 10 14.18 -6.40 11.89
N ILE A 11 14.30 -7.73 11.69
CA ILE A 11 13.40 -8.70 12.33
C ILE A 11 13.36 -8.56 13.85
N HIS A 12 14.51 -8.30 14.49
CA HIS A 12 14.58 -8.11 15.94
C HIS A 12 13.80 -6.87 16.40
N GLU A 13 13.84 -5.77 15.63
CA GLU A 13 13.07 -4.55 15.92
C GLU A 13 11.58 -4.81 15.79
N LEU A 14 11.18 -5.57 14.75
CA LEU A 14 9.79 -5.97 14.55
C LEU A 14 9.32 -6.86 15.71
N THR A 15 10.11 -7.83 16.15
CA THR A 15 9.73 -8.68 17.29
C THR A 15 9.62 -7.91 18.60
N LYS A 16 10.45 -6.87 18.79
CA LYS A 16 10.37 -5.97 19.94
C LYS A 16 9.07 -5.16 19.89
N LEU A 17 8.74 -4.60 18.72
CA LEU A 17 7.47 -3.89 18.49
C LEU A 17 6.25 -4.79 18.70
N ALA A 18 6.30 -6.03 18.21
CA ALA A 18 5.21 -6.99 18.39
C ALA A 18 4.98 -7.34 19.86
N LYS A 19 6.06 -7.46 20.65
CA LYS A 19 5.99 -7.64 22.10
C LYS A 19 5.38 -6.43 22.81
N GLU A 20 5.79 -5.21 22.43
CA GLU A 20 5.23 -3.97 22.97
C GLU A 20 3.72 -3.83 22.65
N LEU A 21 3.31 -4.24 21.46
CA LEU A 21 1.92 -4.25 21.00
C LEU A 21 1.10 -5.44 21.51
N LYS A 22 1.69 -6.32 22.34
CA LYS A 22 1.04 -7.52 22.91
C LYS A 22 0.44 -8.47 21.86
N ILE A 23 1.11 -8.63 20.73
CA ILE A 23 0.68 -9.56 19.67
C ILE A 23 0.99 -10.99 20.11
N GLU A 24 0.00 -11.87 20.15
CA GLU A 24 0.21 -13.28 20.51
C GLU A 24 0.86 -14.07 19.36
N GLY A 25 1.67 -15.08 19.68
CA GLY A 25 2.31 -15.94 18.67
C GLY A 25 3.38 -15.26 17.81
N TYR A 26 3.77 -14.01 18.12
CA TYR A 26 4.72 -13.23 17.32
C TYR A 26 6.09 -13.89 17.11
N SER A 27 6.50 -14.79 18.02
CA SER A 27 7.82 -15.44 17.98
C SER A 27 7.93 -16.51 16.89
N SER A 28 6.82 -17.09 16.42
CA SER A 28 6.79 -18.08 15.34
C SER A 28 6.44 -17.48 13.97
N MET A 29 6.05 -16.21 13.93
CA MET A 29 5.64 -15.53 12.70
C MET A 29 6.83 -15.22 11.79
N ARG A 30 6.63 -15.40 10.48
CA ARG A 30 7.60 -14.93 9.47
C ARG A 30 7.63 -13.41 9.44
N LYS A 31 8.71 -12.79 8.92
CA LYS A 31 8.85 -11.32 8.85
C LYS A 31 7.60 -10.63 8.27
N GLN A 32 7.03 -11.20 7.21
CA GLN A 32 5.83 -10.65 6.56
C GLN A 32 4.58 -10.76 7.44
N GLU A 33 4.35 -11.91 8.07
CA GLU A 33 3.24 -12.11 9.03
C GLU A 33 3.38 -11.18 10.24
N LEU A 34 4.61 -10.98 10.70
CA LEU A 34 4.94 -10.09 11.80
C LEU A 34 4.68 -8.62 11.44
N ILE A 35 5.10 -8.18 10.24
CA ILE A 35 4.76 -6.86 9.71
C ILE A 35 3.25 -6.70 9.63
N PHE A 36 2.54 -7.71 9.12
CA PHE A 36 1.09 -7.69 9.00
C PHE A 36 0.40 -7.57 10.37
N ALA A 37 0.80 -8.40 11.34
CA ALA A 37 0.24 -8.39 12.68
C ALA A 37 0.51 -7.06 13.41
N ILE A 38 1.73 -6.52 13.29
CA ILE A 38 2.10 -5.21 13.85
C ILE A 38 1.25 -4.11 13.22
N PHE A 39 1.12 -4.13 11.90
CA PHE A 39 0.33 -3.16 11.17
C PHE A 39 -1.15 -3.22 11.59
N GLN A 40 -1.70 -4.42 11.76
CA GLN A 40 -3.07 -4.64 12.23
C GLN A 40 -3.28 -4.17 13.67
N ALA A 41 -2.36 -4.52 14.58
CA ALA A 41 -2.41 -4.06 15.97
C ALA A 41 -2.31 -2.53 16.08
N GLN A 42 -1.54 -1.89 15.20
CA GLN A 42 -1.48 -0.43 15.12
C GLN A 42 -2.76 0.17 14.55
N ILE A 43 -3.42 -0.47 13.58
CA ILE A 43 -4.72 -0.03 13.05
C ILE A 43 -5.78 -0.06 14.17
N SER A 44 -5.85 -1.14 14.93
CA SER A 44 -6.81 -1.27 16.03
C SER A 44 -6.51 -0.30 17.18
N GLN A 45 -5.25 0.05 17.44
CA GLN A 45 -4.89 1.06 18.45
C GLN A 45 -5.00 2.53 17.97
N THR A 46 -4.93 2.80 16.66
CA THR A 46 -4.88 4.17 16.08
C THR A 46 -6.22 4.65 15.53
N SER A 47 -7.29 3.86 15.65
CA SER A 47 -8.62 4.21 15.12
C SER A 47 -9.22 5.51 15.69
N GLU A 48 -8.62 6.15 16.71
CA GLU A 48 -9.12 7.41 17.28
C GLU A 48 -8.22 8.66 17.13
N LYS A 49 -6.99 8.58 16.58
CA LYS A 49 -6.13 9.78 16.49
C LYS A 49 -5.46 9.96 15.11
N ASN A 50 -6.23 10.55 14.19
CA ASN A 50 -5.76 11.43 13.11
C ASN A 50 -4.73 10.89 12.09
N GLY A 51 -5.12 9.87 11.31
CA GLY A 51 -4.52 9.61 10.00
C GLY A 51 -4.29 8.13 9.73
N GLY A 52 -5.26 7.48 9.09
CA GLY A 52 -5.18 6.07 8.73
C GLY A 52 -3.88 5.73 7.98
N ASN A 53 -3.41 4.49 8.15
CA ASN A 53 -2.18 4.02 7.53
C ASN A 53 -2.18 4.29 6.02
N ARG A 54 -1.09 4.89 5.53
CA ARG A 54 -0.91 5.27 4.14
C ARG A 54 -0.02 4.24 3.45
N GLY A 55 -0.26 4.02 2.17
CA GLY A 55 0.57 3.22 1.29
C GLY A 55 0.91 4.00 0.02
N SER A 56 2.04 3.63 -0.58
CA SER A 56 2.47 4.18 -1.86
C SER A 56 3.17 3.10 -2.69
N GLY A 57 3.13 3.25 -4.00
CA GLY A 57 3.83 2.39 -4.94
C GLY A 57 3.54 2.77 -6.39
N VAL A 58 4.18 2.07 -7.31
CA VAL A 58 3.97 2.27 -8.75
C VAL A 58 2.89 1.33 -9.23
N LEU A 59 1.86 1.89 -9.87
CA LEU A 59 0.72 1.12 -10.35
C LEU A 59 1.12 0.21 -11.52
N GLU A 60 0.71 -1.05 -11.43
CA GLU A 60 0.63 -1.98 -12.55
C GLU A 60 -0.83 -2.34 -12.77
N VAL A 61 -1.38 -2.00 -13.94
CA VAL A 61 -2.75 -2.36 -14.33
C VAL A 61 -2.72 -3.69 -15.09
N LEU A 62 -3.51 -4.65 -14.63
CA LEU A 62 -3.65 -5.97 -15.23
C LEU A 62 -4.77 -6.00 -16.29
N PRO A 63 -4.83 -7.03 -17.16
CA PRO A 63 -5.81 -7.10 -18.26
C PRO A 63 -7.27 -6.96 -17.84
N ASP A 64 -7.63 -7.43 -16.65
CA ASP A 64 -8.98 -7.34 -16.08
C ASP A 64 -9.33 -5.93 -15.57
N GLY A 65 -8.42 -4.97 -15.68
CA GLY A 65 -8.62 -3.56 -15.38
C GLY A 65 -8.46 -3.18 -13.91
N PHE A 66 -8.19 -4.12 -13.02
CA PHE A 66 -7.69 -3.84 -11.68
C PHE A 66 -6.15 -3.77 -11.69
N GLY A 67 -5.54 -3.31 -10.59
CA GLY A 67 -4.10 -3.21 -10.53
C GLY A 67 -3.52 -3.35 -9.13
N PHE A 68 -2.20 -3.35 -9.07
CA PHE A 68 -1.44 -3.40 -7.82
C PHE A 68 -0.42 -2.27 -7.80
N LEU A 69 -0.24 -1.64 -6.63
CA LEU A 69 0.89 -0.75 -6.37
C LEU A 69 2.09 -1.61 -5.97
N ARG A 70 3.07 -1.69 -6.85
CA ARG A 70 4.32 -2.41 -6.65
C ARG A 70 5.32 -1.55 -5.87
N ALA A 71 6.07 -2.18 -4.98
CA ALA A 71 7.07 -1.49 -4.17
C ALA A 71 8.40 -1.33 -4.95
N PRO A 72 8.99 -0.11 -4.99
CA PRO A 72 10.33 0.10 -5.56
C PRO A 72 11.41 -0.74 -4.86
N ASP A 73 11.30 -0.89 -3.54
CA ASP A 73 12.24 -1.68 -2.71
C ASP A 73 12.21 -3.18 -3.01
N TYR A 74 11.20 -3.64 -3.76
CA TYR A 74 11.07 -5.01 -4.22
C TYR A 74 11.25 -5.13 -5.75
N ASN A 75 11.96 -4.17 -6.36
CA ASN A 75 12.24 -4.11 -7.80
C ASN A 75 10.98 -4.19 -8.66
N TYR A 76 9.85 -3.69 -8.16
CA TYR A 76 8.54 -3.76 -8.80
C TYR A 76 8.03 -5.18 -9.10
N LEU A 77 8.61 -6.21 -8.46
CA LEU A 77 8.16 -7.58 -8.61
C LEU A 77 6.85 -7.80 -7.81
N PRO A 78 6.01 -8.77 -8.23
CA PRO A 78 4.83 -9.15 -7.46
C PRO A 78 5.19 -9.58 -6.04
N GLY A 79 4.64 -8.89 -5.05
CA GLY A 79 4.87 -9.10 -3.64
C GLY A 79 3.57 -9.33 -2.86
N PRO A 80 3.61 -10.03 -1.72
CA PRO A 80 2.43 -10.22 -0.85
C PRO A 80 2.00 -8.92 -0.15
N ASP A 81 2.86 -7.91 -0.16
CA ASP A 81 2.70 -6.59 0.41
C ASP A 81 2.27 -5.53 -0.62
N ASP A 82 1.88 -5.97 -1.82
CA ASP A 82 1.30 -5.13 -2.85
C ASP A 82 -0.07 -4.61 -2.46
N ILE A 83 -0.39 -3.40 -2.91
CA ILE A 83 -1.64 -2.73 -2.60
C ILE A 83 -2.58 -2.85 -3.80
N TYR A 84 -3.69 -3.54 -3.62
CA TYR A 84 -4.77 -3.63 -4.58
C TYR A 84 -5.39 -2.26 -4.87
N VAL A 85 -5.62 -1.99 -6.16
CA VAL A 85 -6.32 -0.82 -6.67
C VAL A 85 -7.49 -1.28 -7.53
N SER A 86 -8.68 -0.78 -7.20
CA SER A 86 -9.91 -1.19 -7.89
C SER A 86 -10.00 -0.59 -9.31
N PRO A 87 -10.68 -1.27 -10.25
CA PRO A 87 -10.96 -0.73 -11.58
C PRO A 87 -11.65 0.64 -11.55
N SER A 88 -12.54 0.86 -10.59
CA SER A 88 -13.25 2.13 -10.40
C SER A 88 -12.31 3.29 -10.05
N GLN A 89 -11.31 3.05 -9.20
CA GLN A 89 -10.29 4.06 -8.88
C GLN A 89 -9.40 4.36 -10.09
N ILE A 90 -8.96 3.32 -10.80
CA ILE A 90 -8.14 3.46 -12.02
C ILE A 90 -8.87 4.31 -13.06
N ARG A 91 -10.14 4.01 -13.34
CA ARG A 91 -10.95 4.78 -14.30
C ARG A 91 -11.21 6.21 -13.83
N ARG A 92 -11.56 6.42 -12.55
CA ARG A 92 -11.92 7.75 -12.01
C ARG A 92 -10.80 8.78 -12.13
N PHE A 93 -9.56 8.36 -11.93
CA PHE A 93 -8.37 9.23 -11.94
C PHE A 93 -7.51 9.07 -13.20
N ASN A 94 -8.02 8.37 -14.23
CA ASN A 94 -7.33 8.09 -15.48
C ASN A 94 -5.91 7.50 -15.25
N LEU A 95 -5.79 6.61 -14.25
CA LEU A 95 -4.51 6.02 -13.86
C LEU A 95 -4.04 5.01 -14.89
N ARG A 96 -2.73 4.90 -15.05
CA ARG A 96 -2.08 3.98 -15.99
C ARG A 96 -0.92 3.26 -15.33
N THR A 97 -0.51 2.14 -15.92
CA THR A 97 0.72 1.45 -15.52
C THR A 97 1.90 2.43 -15.57
N GLY A 98 2.66 2.49 -14.47
CA GLY A 98 3.76 3.43 -14.26
C GLY A 98 3.41 4.64 -13.40
N ASP A 99 2.14 4.92 -13.11
CA ASP A 99 1.77 6.02 -12.23
C ASP A 99 2.16 5.70 -10.77
N THR A 100 2.87 6.63 -10.11
CA THR A 100 3.09 6.56 -8.66
C THR A 100 1.82 7.01 -7.96
N VAL A 101 1.24 6.15 -7.12
CA VAL A 101 -0.01 6.44 -6.41
C VAL A 101 0.23 6.40 -4.92
N GLU A 102 -0.35 7.36 -4.20
CA GLU A 102 -0.31 7.40 -2.74
C GLU A 102 -1.72 7.60 -2.15
N GLY A 103 -1.98 6.97 -1.00
CA GLY A 103 -3.22 7.20 -0.27
C GLY A 103 -3.40 6.29 0.94
N PRO A 104 -4.49 6.47 1.70
CA PRO A 104 -4.83 5.58 2.81
C PRO A 104 -5.11 4.16 2.31
N VAL A 105 -4.61 3.17 3.04
CA VAL A 105 -4.81 1.76 2.77
C VAL A 105 -5.54 1.09 3.91
N ARG A 106 -6.26 0.03 3.60
CA ARG A 106 -6.85 -0.88 4.58
C ARG A 106 -6.23 -2.26 4.45
N ALA A 107 -6.25 -3.00 5.55
CA ALA A 107 -5.92 -4.42 5.53
C ALA A 107 -6.94 -5.24 4.74
N PRO A 108 -6.52 -6.42 4.23
CA PRO A 108 -7.42 -7.40 3.66
C PRO A 108 -8.49 -7.80 4.68
N LYS A 109 -9.71 -7.93 4.19
CA LYS A 109 -10.83 -8.56 4.91
C LYS A 109 -10.74 -10.08 4.77
N GLU A 110 -11.63 -10.78 5.47
CA GLU A 110 -11.76 -12.23 5.34
C GLU A 110 -11.96 -12.63 3.87
N GLY A 111 -11.11 -13.53 3.37
CA GLY A 111 -11.07 -13.95 1.97
C GLY A 111 -10.20 -13.08 1.04
N GLU A 112 -9.70 -11.94 1.48
CA GLU A 112 -8.76 -11.10 0.72
C GLU A 112 -7.31 -11.41 1.10
N ARG A 113 -6.39 -11.27 0.14
CA ARG A 113 -4.94 -11.55 0.34
C ARG A 113 -4.06 -10.32 0.44
N TYR A 114 -4.52 -9.19 -0.09
CA TYR A 114 -3.70 -7.98 -0.29
C TYR A 114 -4.29 -6.79 0.48
N PHE A 115 -3.43 -5.83 0.82
CA PHE A 115 -3.89 -4.51 1.23
C PHE A 115 -4.69 -3.87 0.11
N ALA A 116 -5.67 -3.03 0.42
CA ALA A 116 -6.46 -2.33 -0.58
C ALA A 116 -6.40 -0.81 -0.38
N LEU A 117 -6.24 -0.07 -1.47
CA LEU A 117 -6.27 1.38 -1.46
C LEU A 117 -7.70 1.87 -1.18
N LEU A 118 -7.89 2.65 -0.13
CA LEU A 118 -9.20 3.24 0.21
C LEU A 118 -9.50 4.44 -0.69
N LYS A 119 -8.52 5.32 -0.87
CA LYS A 119 -8.64 6.56 -1.62
C LYS A 119 -7.31 6.91 -2.28
N VAL A 120 -7.38 7.52 -3.46
CA VAL A 120 -6.21 8.13 -4.12
C VAL A 120 -6.08 9.55 -3.59
N ASP A 121 -4.97 9.84 -2.91
CA ASP A 121 -4.66 11.19 -2.41
C ASP A 121 -3.67 11.92 -3.31
N ARG A 122 -2.72 11.21 -3.93
CA ARG A 122 -1.75 11.78 -4.88
C ARG A 122 -1.47 10.83 -6.03
N VAL A 123 -1.17 11.39 -7.19
CA VAL A 123 -0.72 10.69 -8.40
C VAL A 123 0.51 11.42 -8.93
N ASN A 124 1.62 10.70 -9.14
CA ASN A 124 2.90 11.25 -9.60
C ASN A 124 3.34 12.50 -8.81
N PHE A 125 3.22 12.43 -7.48
CA PHE A 125 3.56 13.50 -6.53
C PHE A 125 2.69 14.77 -6.62
N ASP A 126 1.60 14.75 -7.38
CA ASP A 126 0.65 15.86 -7.48
C ASP A 126 -0.77 15.45 -7.09
N LYS A 127 -1.69 16.41 -7.08
CA LYS A 127 -3.11 16.20 -6.84
C LYS A 127 -3.71 15.27 -7.91
N PRO A 128 -4.60 14.34 -7.56
CA PRO A 128 -5.15 13.36 -8.51
C PRO A 128 -5.92 14.01 -9.67
N GLU A 129 -6.47 15.21 -9.47
CA GLU A 129 -7.18 15.97 -10.49
C GLU A 129 -6.27 16.38 -11.65
N ALA A 130 -5.01 16.72 -11.38
CA ALA A 130 -4.05 17.14 -12.40
C ALA A 130 -3.71 16.04 -13.42
N ASN A 131 -3.87 14.77 -13.03
CA ASN A 131 -3.57 13.63 -13.91
C ASN A 131 -4.57 13.46 -15.06
N LYS A 132 -5.77 14.07 -14.97
CA LYS A 132 -6.82 13.92 -15.99
C LYS A 132 -6.45 14.58 -17.31
N ASP A 133 -5.82 15.75 -17.24
CA ASP A 133 -5.47 16.57 -18.41
C ASP A 133 -4.05 16.29 -18.92
N ARG A 134 -3.42 15.21 -18.43
CA ARG A 134 -2.03 14.87 -18.78
C ARG A 134 -1.91 14.48 -20.24
N THR A 135 -1.09 15.22 -20.99
CA THR A 135 -0.66 14.85 -22.33
C THR A 135 0.08 13.52 -22.31
N LEU A 136 -0.24 12.64 -23.25
CA LEU A 136 0.47 11.37 -23.38
C LEU A 136 1.92 11.61 -23.75
N PHE A 137 2.82 10.81 -23.18
CA PHE A 137 4.24 10.87 -23.51
C PHE A 137 4.51 10.74 -25.01
N SER A 138 3.74 9.88 -25.70
CA SER A 138 3.79 9.71 -27.17
C SER A 138 3.47 10.97 -27.97
N ASN A 139 2.84 11.96 -27.35
CA ASN A 139 2.38 13.19 -27.99
C ASN A 139 3.25 14.40 -27.62
N LEU A 140 4.36 14.20 -26.89
CA LEU A 140 5.33 15.25 -26.58
C LEU A 140 6.25 15.46 -27.80
N THR A 141 6.63 16.73 -28.05
CA THR A 141 7.53 17.16 -29.13
C THR A 141 8.86 17.64 -28.59
#